data_AF-A0A4P5SS23-F1
#
_entry.id   AF-A0A4P5SS23-F1
#
_cell.length_a   1.000
_cell.length_b   1.000
_cell.length_c   1.000
_cell.angle_alpha   90.00
_cell.angle_beta   90.00
_cell.angle_gamma   90.00
#
_symmetry.space_group_name_H-M   'P 1'
#
loop_
_entity.id
_entity.type
_entity.pdbx_description
1 polymer ?
#
loop_
_entity_poly.entity_id
_entity_poly.type
_entity_poly.pdbx_seq_one_letter_code
_entity_poly.pdbx_strand_id
1 'polypeptide(L)' 'MFVVQKDNGLIPHVLTQILDSCVNGVTLTDPELDDAAIVYANKAFEDMCGYPKEEIVGRNC' A
#
# COMPACT_ATOMS: atom_id res chain seq x y z
N MET A 1 -0.31 6.47 9.65
CA MET A 1 -0.20 5.28 10.52
C MET A 1 -0.93 4.15 9.81
N PHE A 2 -0.22 3.11 9.36
CA PHE A 2 -0.83 2.00 8.61
C PHE A 2 -1.62 1.10 9.56
N VAL A 3 -2.87 0.77 9.21
CA VAL A 3 -3.68 -0.23 9.92
C VAL A 3 -3.57 -1.53 9.14
N VAL A 4 -2.60 -2.37 9.50
CA VAL A 4 -2.52 -3.75 9.01
C VAL A 4 -3.35 -4.61 9.96
N GLN A 5 -4.64 -4.75 9.69
CA GLN A 5 -5.48 -5.78 10.32
C GLN A 5 -5.59 -6.96 9.36
N LYS A 6 -4.51 -7.75 9.24
CA LYS A 6 -4.67 -9.14 8.81
C LYS A 6 -3.64 -10.14 9.36
N ASP A 7 -2.54 -9.69 9.96
CA ASP A 7 -1.71 -10.60 10.76
C ASP A 7 -0.92 -9.84 11.85
N ASN A 8 -1.10 -10.24 13.12
CA ASN A 8 -0.65 -9.53 14.30
C ASN A 8 0.81 -9.82 14.71
N GLY A 9 1.60 -10.56 13.92
CA GLY A 9 2.98 -10.91 14.27
C GLY A 9 3.99 -10.06 13.49
N LEU A 10 4.85 -9.29 14.19
CA LEU A 10 6.14 -8.62 13.84
C LEU A 10 6.53 -8.31 12.35
N ILE A 11 6.15 -9.19 11.43
CA ILE A 11 6.32 -9.24 9.98
C ILE A 11 5.68 -8.06 9.21
N PRO A 12 4.54 -7.43 9.57
CA PRO A 12 3.95 -6.39 8.72
C PRO A 12 4.70 -5.05 8.77
N HIS A 13 5.36 -4.73 9.88
CA HIS A 13 6.10 -3.47 9.99
C HIS A 13 7.40 -3.51 9.17
N VAL A 14 8.16 -4.59 9.31
CA VAL A 14 9.40 -4.80 8.54
C VAL A 14 9.10 -4.87 7.05
N LEU A 15 8.03 -5.58 6.66
CA LEU A 15 7.59 -5.63 5.27
C LEU A 15 7.28 -4.23 4.73
N THR A 16 6.53 -3.42 5.49
CA THR A 16 6.21 -2.04 5.10
C THR A 16 7.46 -1.20 4.90
N GLN A 17 8.45 -1.30 5.79
CA GLN A 17 9.70 -0.55 5.66
C GLN A 17 10.54 -0.98 4.45
N ILE A 18 10.54 -2.28 4.14
CA ILE A 18 11.23 -2.80 2.95
C ILE A 18 10.56 -2.28 1.68
N LEU A 19 9.22 -2.34 1.62
CA LEU A 19 8.43 -1.86 0.48
C LEU A 19 8.55 -0.34 0.29
N ASP A 20 8.65 0.43 1.39
CA ASP A 20 8.87 1.88 1.33
C ASP A 20 10.27 2.24 0.82
N SER A 21 11.26 1.37 1.08
CA SER A 21 12.64 1.53 0.60
C SER A 21 12.83 1.07 -0.86
N CYS A 22 11.82 0.45 -1.48
CA CYS A 22 11.91 0.01 -2.86
C CYS A 22 11.89 1.20 -3.83
N VAL A 23 12.78 1.17 -4.82
CA VAL A 23 12.85 2.16 -5.90
C VAL A 23 11.69 2.06 -6.88
N ASN A 24 11.03 0.91 -6.92
CA ASN A 24 9.87 0.64 -7.77
C ASN A 24 8.58 1.01 -7.03
N GLY A 25 7.57 1.47 -7.78
CA GLY A 25 6.23 1.68 -7.24
C GLY A 25 5.61 0.35 -6.82
N VAL A 26 5.13 0.27 -5.58
CA VAL A 26 4.48 -0.92 -5.01
C VAL A 26 3.10 -0.53 -4.50
N THR A 27 2.09 -1.31 -4.91
CA THR A 27 0.73 -1.24 -4.39
C THR A 27 0.32 -2.59 -3.81
N LEU A 28 -0.42 -2.58 -2.70
CA LEU A 28 -1.11 -3.77 -2.18
C LEU A 28 -2.60 -3.54 -2.29
N THR A 29 -3.32 -4.54 -2.81
CA THR A 29 -4.78 -4.58 -2.90
C THR A 29 -5.32 -5.62 -1.94
N ASP A 30 -6.51 -5.39 -1.40
CA ASP A 30 -7.22 -6.38 -0.61
C ASP A 30 -8.38 -6.97 -1.42
N PRO A 31 -8.33 -8.24 -1.83
CA PRO A 31 -9.37 -8.88 -2.63
C PRO A 31 -10.67 -9.15 -1.85
N GLU A 32 -10.68 -8.99 -0.52
CA GLU A 32 -11.91 -9.08 0.29
C GLU A 32 -12.70 -7.76 0.31
N LEU A 33 -12.07 -6.65 -0.09
CA LEU A 33 -12.75 -5.39 -0.30
C LEU A 33 -13.43 -5.38 -1.67
N ASP A 34 -14.57 -4.68 -1.74
CA ASP A 34 -15.30 -4.48 -2.99
C ASP A 34 -14.33 -3.90 -4.04
N ASP A 35 -14.33 -4.51 -5.23
CA ASP A 35 -13.48 -4.08 -6.33
C ASP A 35 -11.96 -4.21 -6.06
N ALA A 36 -11.51 -5.11 -5.17
CA ALA A 36 -10.07 -5.33 -4.90
C ALA A 36 -9.29 -4.03 -4.59
N ALA A 37 -9.88 -3.15 -3.77
CA ALA A 37 -9.36 -1.81 -3.52
C ALA A 37 -7.89 -1.79 -3.05
N ILE A 38 -7.15 -0.78 -3.50
CA ILE A 38 -5.77 -0.56 -3.07
C ILE A 38 -5.76 -0.15 -1.60
N VAL A 39 -5.08 -0.92 -0.75
CA VAL A 39 -4.93 -0.66 0.69
C VAL A 39 -3.58 -0.05 1.05
N TYR A 40 -2.60 -0.12 0.15
CA TYR A 40 -1.26 0.43 0.33
C TYR A 40 -0.70 0.91 -1.01
N ALA A 41 -0.04 2.07 -0.98
CA ALA A 41 0.87 2.53 -2.02
C ALA A 41 2.13 3.09 -1.33
N ASN A 42 3.31 2.76 -1.84
CA ASN A 42 4.57 3.32 -1.34
C ASN A 42 4.84 4.70 -1.94
N LYS A 43 5.82 5.41 -1.36
CA LYS A 43 6.18 6.75 -1.80
C LYS A 43 6.64 6.78 -3.27
N ALA A 44 7.40 5.78 -3.70
CA ALA A 44 7.84 5.65 -5.08
C ALA A 44 6.67 5.55 -6.08
N PHE A 45 5.56 4.91 -5.70
CA PHE A 45 4.35 4.85 -6.53
C PHE A 45 3.65 6.21 -6.61
N GLU A 46 3.54 6.94 -5.49
CA GLU A 46 3.02 8.31 -5.47
C GLU A 46 3.84 9.24 -6.38
N ASP A 47 5.17 9.19 -6.25
CA ASP A 47 6.09 9.99 -7.07
C ASP A 47 6.06 9.60 -8.55
N MET A 48 5.83 8.32 -8.86
CA MET A 48 5.72 7.83 -10.24
C MET A 48 4.39 8.23 -10.91
N CYS A 49 3.28 8.11 -10.18
CA CYS A 49 1.95 8.42 -10.71
C CYS A 49 1.59 9.91 -10.59
N GLY A 50 2.26 10.66 -9.71
CA GLY A 50 1.97 12.06 -9.42
C GLY A 50 0.72 12.29 -8.57
N TYR A 51 0.06 11.22 -8.11
CA TYR A 51 -1.10 11.30 -7.22
C TYR A 51 -0.68 11.04 -5.78
N PRO A 52 -1.20 11.81 -4.81
CA PRO A 52 -0.97 11.53 -3.41
C PRO A 52 -1.65 10.22 -3.02
N LYS A 53 -1.08 9.51 -2.06
CA LYS A 53 -1.59 8.22 -1.56
C LYS A 53 -3.06 8.28 -1.14
N GLU A 54 -3.53 9.41 -0.64
CA GLU A 54 -4.93 9.62 -0.25
C GLU A 54 -5.91 9.53 -1.43
N GLU A 55 -5.45 9.83 -2.64
CA GLU A 55 -6.24 9.67 -3.87
C GLU A 55 -6.07 8.28 -4.50
N ILE A 56 -5.05 7.52 -4.09
CA ILE A 56 -4.76 6.17 -4.63
C ILE A 56 -5.41 5.09 -3.77
N VAL A 57 -5.27 5.19 -2.45
CA VAL A 57 -5.79 4.22 -1.49
C VAL A 57 -7.31 4.30 -1.44
N GLY A 58 -7.99 3.16 -1.58
CA GLY A 58 -9.44 3.07 -1.66
C GLY A 58 -10.01 3.25 -3.07
N ARG A 59 -9.17 3.44 -4.09
CA ARG A 59 -9.58 3.33 -5.50
C ARG A 59 -9.18 1.96 -6.05
N ASN A 60 -9.98 1.44 -6.97
CA ASN A 60 -9.62 0.26 -7.75
C ASN A 60 -8.75 0.66 -8.96
N CYS A 61 -7.92 -0.28 -9.40
CA CYS A 61 -7.17 -0.25 -10.66
C CYS A 61 -8.05 -0.52 -11.87
#